data_AF-A0A932F5Y7-F1
#
_entry.id   AF-A0A932F5Y7-F1
#
_cell.length_a   1.000
_cell.length_b   1.000
_cell.length_c   1.000
_cell.angle_alpha   90.00
_cell.angle_beta   90.00
_cell.angle_gamma   90.00
#
_symmetry.space_group_name_H-M   'P 1'
#
loop_
_entity.id
_entity.type
_entity.pdbx_description
1 polymer ?
#
loop_
_entity_poly.entity_id
_entity_poly.type
_entity_poly.pdbx_seq_one_letter_code
_entity_poly.pdbx_strand_id
1 'polypeptide(L)'
;MRKQMAKACCIAVLATLTSLSTPVLAGSLPPANALTANSLTPLQVAKLINGIRDGLAQRTLSAAEITMLDKLHQLANDMDFIYEGDNGDPSTSKALFERHFHARMGVAQQVAEACYGRSSARVTLARNAYILMSYDALVRHDPDFFWARLGIFAANEVRSNLALAFSLKGVLDGLIAADPGAARVNIAGMSLASAAQLVGEATTDLIEGQSNVLANIGSLALLHKRYGAKAMGSVPGLSPEAIKGYALQQAADEARATSGQGSAYHQWATQAAIQFGMHEQTYLLQPMWDKPAIKAMAQLNNWTLSNSLETLGMRGDIFIGANKFQPYLAPYLIIRAPVGATNLASVTDRIAIARNGFTVLDGWNQNALLSGWIQQAQSRLGQAKGLYQPVSAR
;
A
#
# COMPACT_ATOMS: atom_id res chain seq x y z
N MET A 1 14.60 35.72 -33.11
CA MET A 1 14.23 37.15 -32.95
C MET A 1 12.88 37.22 -32.23
N ARG A 2 12.77 38.17 -31.28
CA ARG A 2 11.61 38.55 -30.40
C ARG A 2 11.45 37.67 -29.14
N LYS A 3 12.01 38.02 -27.97
CA LYS A 3 11.75 39.14 -26.99
C LYS A 3 10.33 39.06 -26.40
N GLN A 4 10.16 38.63 -25.14
CA GLN A 4 10.27 39.36 -23.84
C GLN A 4 8.95 40.01 -23.40
N MET A 5 8.52 39.70 -22.16
CA MET A 5 7.70 40.45 -21.16
C MET A 5 6.81 39.45 -20.38
N ALA A 6 6.62 39.50 -19.05
CA ALA A 6 6.93 40.50 -18.04
C ALA A 6 7.11 39.86 -16.64
N LYS A 7 7.84 40.58 -15.79
CA LYS A 7 8.01 40.40 -14.34
C LYS A 7 6.86 41.05 -13.56
N ALA A 8 6.64 40.50 -12.35
CA ALA A 8 6.21 41.14 -11.09
C ALA A 8 4.77 41.65 -10.94
N CYS A 9 4.11 41.23 -9.84
CA CYS A 9 3.89 42.11 -8.69
C CYS A 9 3.32 41.38 -7.47
N CYS A 10 3.89 41.70 -6.30
CA CYS A 10 3.34 41.48 -4.97
C CYS A 10 2.09 42.33 -4.77
N ILE A 11 1.09 41.82 -4.02
CA ILE A 11 0.14 42.67 -3.29
C ILE A 11 0.07 42.16 -1.85
N ALA A 12 0.49 43.05 -0.95
CA ALA A 12 0.26 42.99 0.48
C ALA A 12 -1.22 43.28 0.78
N VAL A 13 -1.78 42.64 1.79
CA VAL A 13 -2.97 43.14 2.48
C VAL A 13 -2.65 43.18 3.97
N LEU A 14 -2.59 44.40 4.51
CA LEU A 14 -2.43 44.70 5.92
C LEU A 14 -3.76 45.29 6.45
N ALA A 15 -4.18 44.72 7.59
CA ALA A 15 -4.89 45.32 8.72
C ALA A 15 -6.31 45.91 8.55
N THR A 16 -7.23 45.40 9.37
CA THR A 16 -8.03 46.23 10.29
C THR A 16 -8.02 45.63 11.69
N LEU A 17 -7.48 46.42 12.63
CA LEU A 17 -7.60 46.29 14.08
C LEU A 17 -8.93 46.92 14.51
N THR A 18 -9.68 46.24 15.38
CA THR A 18 -10.55 46.90 16.35
C THR A 18 -10.15 46.45 17.75
N SER A 19 -9.81 47.44 18.55
CA SER A 19 -9.40 47.38 19.95
C SER A 19 -10.58 47.09 20.87
N LEU A 20 -10.41 46.19 21.85
CA LEU A 20 -11.08 46.28 23.14
C LEU A 20 -10.09 45.90 24.26
N SER A 21 -10.08 46.73 25.29
CA SER A 21 -9.12 46.82 26.39
C SER A 21 -9.47 45.95 27.61
N THR A 22 -8.46 45.22 28.09
CA THR A 22 -8.05 44.85 29.49
C THR A 22 -9.10 44.56 30.58
N PRO A 23 -8.84 43.59 31.48
CA PRO A 23 -8.01 43.90 32.65
C PRO A 23 -6.87 42.92 32.92
N VAL A 24 -5.82 43.51 33.51
CA VAL A 24 -4.66 42.88 34.13
C VAL A 24 -5.11 42.04 35.33
N LEU A 25 -4.68 40.78 35.36
CA LEU A 25 -4.54 40.01 36.60
C LEU A 25 -3.08 39.58 36.68
N ALA A 26 -2.33 40.29 37.53
CA ALA A 26 -0.97 39.97 37.90
C ALA A 26 -0.96 38.62 38.64
N GLY A 27 -0.62 37.56 37.91
CA GLY A 27 -0.18 36.29 38.46
C GLY A 27 1.32 36.16 38.21
N SER A 28 2.10 36.15 39.29
CA SER A 28 3.54 35.91 39.32
C SER A 28 3.96 34.83 38.33
N LEU A 29 4.88 35.17 37.42
CA LEU A 29 5.60 34.19 36.61
C LEU A 29 6.32 33.22 37.57
N PRO A 30 6.08 31.90 37.47
CA PRO A 30 6.99 30.95 38.07
C PRO A 30 8.37 31.10 37.39
N PRO A 31 9.47 30.86 38.12
CA PRO A 31 10.81 31.03 37.59
C PRO A 31 10.99 30.19 36.32
N ALA A 32 11.72 30.76 35.37
CA ALA A 32 12.10 30.13 34.12
C ALA A 32 12.85 28.80 34.38
N ASN A 33 12.09 27.72 34.48
CA ASN A 33 12.53 26.34 34.41
C ASN A 33 11.36 25.51 33.89
N ALA A 34 11.00 25.73 32.64
CA ALA A 34 10.00 24.94 31.93
C ALA A 34 10.50 24.64 30.51
N LEU A 35 11.05 23.44 30.36
CA LEU A 35 11.09 22.60 29.15
C LEU A 35 11.65 23.27 27.88
N THR A 36 12.93 23.01 27.59
CA THR A 36 13.44 23.09 26.21
C THR A 36 12.63 22.16 25.32
N ALA A 37 11.65 22.70 24.61
CA ALA A 37 10.94 21.99 23.56
C ALA A 37 11.90 21.76 22.39
N ASN A 38 12.58 20.61 22.38
CA ASN A 38 13.46 20.17 21.30
C ASN A 38 12.62 19.82 20.05
N SER A 39 12.13 20.81 19.30
CA SER A 39 11.52 20.60 17.99
C SER A 39 12.52 20.86 16.86
N LEU A 40 12.31 20.25 15.69
CA LEU A 40 13.15 20.52 14.52
C LEU A 40 12.97 21.96 14.04
N THR A 41 14.07 22.65 13.76
CA THR A 41 14.06 23.93 13.03
C THR A 41 13.57 23.73 11.59
N PRO A 42 13.06 24.79 10.91
CA PRO A 42 12.63 24.69 9.51
C PRO A 42 13.71 24.14 8.57
N LEU A 43 14.98 24.48 8.79
CA LEU A 43 16.10 23.96 8.02
C LEU A 43 16.31 22.45 8.25
N GLN A 44 16.15 21.98 9.50
CA GLN A 44 16.24 20.55 9.81
C GLN A 44 15.05 19.78 9.24
N VAL A 45 13.84 20.35 9.26
CA VAL A 45 12.67 19.77 8.59
C VAL A 45 12.93 19.65 7.09
N ALA A 46 13.42 20.72 6.44
CA ALA A 46 13.75 20.69 5.01
C ALA A 46 14.83 19.64 4.68
N LYS A 47 15.88 19.53 5.51
CA LYS A 47 16.92 18.50 5.37
C LYS A 47 16.34 17.08 5.52
N LEU A 48 15.46 16.87 6.49
CA LEU A 48 14.80 15.59 6.71
C LEU A 48 13.93 15.21 5.51
N ILE A 49 13.07 16.12 5.04
CA ILE A 49 12.18 15.89 3.88
C ILE A 49 12.98 15.64 2.60
N ASN A 50 14.04 16.40 2.35
CA ASN A 50 14.92 16.16 1.21
C ASN A 50 15.66 14.83 1.34
N GLY A 51 16.13 14.47 2.54
CA GLY A 51 16.75 13.17 2.79
C GLY A 51 15.81 11.99 2.52
N ILE A 52 14.51 12.12 2.84
CA ILE A 52 13.52 11.09 2.49
C ILE A 52 13.43 10.94 0.98
N ARG A 53 13.35 12.06 0.24
CA ARG A 53 13.26 12.07 -1.21
C ARG A 53 14.51 11.47 -1.86
N ASP A 54 15.69 11.82 -1.35
CA ASP A 54 16.97 11.25 -1.79
C ASP A 54 17.03 9.75 -1.51
N GLY A 55 16.49 9.31 -0.37
CA GLY A 55 16.33 7.89 -0.03
C GLY A 55 15.44 7.12 -1.01
N LEU A 56 14.41 7.77 -1.56
CA LEU A 56 13.51 7.22 -2.58
C LEU A 56 14.11 7.17 -3.98
N ALA A 57 15.33 7.72 -4.19
CA ALA A 57 16.03 7.56 -5.45
C ALA A 57 16.18 6.07 -5.80
N GLN A 58 16.05 5.74 -7.09
CA GLN A 58 16.26 4.37 -7.54
C GLN A 58 17.74 4.04 -7.67
N ARG A 59 18.05 2.77 -7.40
CA ARG A 59 19.36 2.17 -7.69
C ARG A 59 19.26 1.04 -8.69
N THR A 60 20.38 0.72 -9.32
CA THR A 60 20.53 -0.51 -10.11
C THR A 60 20.58 -1.72 -9.18
N LEU A 61 19.91 -2.79 -9.61
CA LEU A 61 20.02 -4.10 -8.95
C LEU A 61 21.32 -4.79 -9.34
N SER A 62 21.93 -5.47 -8.38
CA SER A 62 23.03 -6.39 -8.60
C SER A 62 22.55 -7.71 -9.23
N ALA A 63 23.47 -8.49 -9.80
CA ALA A 63 23.15 -9.79 -10.39
C ALA A 63 22.50 -10.75 -9.38
N ALA A 64 22.98 -10.77 -8.13
CA ALA A 64 22.40 -11.59 -7.07
C ALA A 64 20.95 -11.21 -6.76
N GLU A 65 20.63 -9.92 -6.76
CA GLU A 65 19.26 -9.44 -6.53
C GLU A 65 18.33 -9.79 -7.69
N ILE A 66 18.82 -9.73 -8.93
CA ILE A 66 18.07 -10.17 -10.11
C ILE A 66 17.76 -11.67 -9.99
N THR A 67 18.75 -12.51 -9.71
CA THR A 67 18.55 -13.95 -9.49
C THR A 67 17.59 -14.25 -8.34
N MET A 68 17.68 -13.48 -7.24
CA MET A 68 16.73 -13.61 -6.14
C MET A 68 15.30 -13.28 -6.60
N LEU A 69 15.08 -12.17 -7.32
CA LEU A 69 13.75 -11.82 -7.83
C LEU A 69 13.21 -12.87 -8.80
N ASP A 70 14.05 -13.47 -9.65
CA ASP A 70 13.64 -14.56 -10.53
C ASP A 70 13.16 -15.78 -9.74
N LYS A 71 13.84 -16.13 -8.64
CA LYS A 71 13.40 -17.19 -7.73
C LYS A 71 12.07 -16.83 -7.05
N LEU A 72 11.90 -15.60 -6.60
CA LEU A 72 10.61 -15.15 -6.02
C LEU A 72 9.48 -15.25 -7.05
N HIS A 73 9.75 -14.91 -8.30
CA HIS A 73 8.79 -15.03 -9.39
C HIS A 73 8.42 -16.49 -9.65
N GLN A 74 9.39 -17.41 -9.66
CA GLN A 74 9.13 -18.85 -9.76
C GLN A 74 8.25 -19.34 -8.61
N LEU A 75 8.58 -18.99 -7.36
CA LEU A 75 7.78 -19.35 -6.19
C LEU A 75 6.34 -18.82 -6.28
N ALA A 76 6.16 -17.59 -6.74
CA ALA A 76 4.85 -16.98 -6.86
C ALA A 76 3.96 -17.62 -7.94
N ASN A 77 4.58 -18.30 -8.92
CA ASN A 77 3.89 -18.99 -10.01
C ASN A 77 3.72 -20.50 -9.77
N ASP A 78 4.21 -21.03 -8.65
CA ASP A 78 4.13 -22.46 -8.31
C ASP A 78 2.73 -22.83 -7.79
N MET A 79 1.75 -22.77 -8.69
CA MET A 79 0.35 -23.10 -8.37
C MET A 79 0.17 -24.59 -8.05
N ASP A 80 1.01 -25.47 -8.61
CA ASP A 80 0.97 -26.91 -8.35
C ASP A 80 1.17 -27.19 -6.87
N PHE A 81 2.14 -26.52 -6.24
CA PHE A 81 2.32 -26.61 -4.79
C PHE A 81 1.11 -26.07 -4.02
N ILE A 82 0.50 -24.97 -4.48
CA ILE A 82 -0.66 -24.42 -3.76
C ILE A 82 -1.81 -25.44 -3.75
N TYR A 83 -2.02 -26.17 -4.84
CA TYR A 83 -3.03 -27.23 -4.96
C TYR A 83 -2.61 -28.59 -4.39
N GLU A 84 -1.38 -28.76 -3.93
CA GLU A 84 -0.89 -30.06 -3.46
C GLU A 84 -1.76 -30.61 -2.32
N GLY A 85 -2.15 -31.88 -2.41
CA GLY A 85 -3.01 -32.51 -1.38
C GLY A 85 -4.47 -32.05 -1.37
N ASP A 86 -4.91 -31.25 -2.35
CA ASP A 86 -6.33 -30.93 -2.54
C ASP A 86 -7.12 -32.20 -2.90
N ASN A 87 -8.10 -32.55 -2.06
CA ASN A 87 -8.90 -33.76 -2.20
C ASN A 87 -10.22 -33.55 -2.95
N GLY A 88 -10.49 -32.32 -3.42
CA GLY A 88 -11.73 -31.98 -4.10
C GLY A 88 -12.87 -31.51 -3.18
N ASP A 89 -12.63 -31.33 -1.87
CA ASP A 89 -13.63 -30.78 -0.94
C ASP A 89 -13.35 -29.30 -0.61
N PRO A 90 -14.17 -28.36 -1.13
CA PRO A 90 -13.95 -26.92 -0.93
C PRO A 90 -13.96 -26.49 0.54
N SER A 91 -14.60 -27.26 1.43
CA SER A 91 -14.63 -26.99 2.88
C SER A 91 -13.26 -27.12 3.52
N THR A 92 -12.41 -28.01 3.00
CA THR A 92 -11.06 -28.24 3.52
C THR A 92 -9.98 -27.55 2.68
N SER A 93 -10.23 -27.36 1.38
CA SER A 93 -9.28 -26.73 0.45
C SER A 93 -8.94 -25.29 0.82
N LYS A 94 -9.87 -24.52 1.40
CA LYS A 94 -9.59 -23.12 1.79
C LYS A 94 -8.39 -23.03 2.74
N ALA A 95 -8.46 -23.76 3.85
CA ALA A 95 -7.43 -23.74 4.89
C ALA A 95 -6.11 -24.35 4.38
N LEU A 96 -6.19 -25.34 3.49
CA LEU A 96 -5.04 -25.92 2.79
C LEU A 96 -4.31 -24.85 1.95
N PHE A 97 -5.03 -24.15 1.08
CA PHE A 97 -4.46 -23.13 0.20
C PHE A 97 -3.88 -21.96 1.01
N GLU A 98 -4.57 -21.51 2.07
CA GLU A 98 -4.05 -20.47 2.97
C GLU A 98 -2.71 -20.89 3.57
N ARG A 99 -2.62 -22.13 4.09
CA ARG A 99 -1.38 -22.69 4.64
C ARG A 99 -0.26 -22.74 3.58
N HIS A 100 -0.57 -23.10 2.34
CA HIS A 100 0.43 -23.17 1.27
C HIS A 100 0.91 -21.78 0.83
N PHE A 101 0.03 -20.78 0.75
CA PHE A 101 0.45 -19.41 0.56
C PHE A 101 1.40 -18.95 1.67
N HIS A 102 1.07 -19.22 2.94
CA HIS A 102 1.95 -18.91 4.06
C HIS A 102 3.29 -19.63 4.00
N ALA A 103 3.30 -20.92 3.63
CA ALA A 103 4.54 -21.67 3.45
C ALA A 103 5.42 -21.05 2.35
N ARG A 104 4.84 -20.69 1.19
CA ARG A 104 5.60 -20.04 0.10
C ARG A 104 6.10 -18.65 0.47
N MET A 105 5.34 -17.88 1.24
CA MET A 105 5.82 -16.61 1.80
C MET A 105 7.00 -16.80 2.75
N GLY A 106 7.00 -17.86 3.56
CA GLY A 106 8.13 -18.24 4.41
C GLY A 106 9.39 -18.57 3.58
N VAL A 107 9.25 -19.34 2.50
CA VAL A 107 10.36 -19.64 1.58
C VAL A 107 10.84 -18.37 0.87
N ALA A 108 9.93 -17.49 0.42
CA ALA A 108 10.27 -16.21 -0.20
C ALA A 108 11.07 -15.31 0.76
N GLN A 109 10.71 -15.30 2.05
CA GLN A 109 11.48 -14.59 3.07
C GLN A 109 12.89 -15.16 3.23
N GLN A 110 13.05 -16.49 3.31
CA GLN A 110 14.37 -17.14 3.40
C GLN A 110 15.25 -16.83 2.19
N VAL A 111 14.68 -16.83 0.97
CA VAL A 111 15.38 -16.44 -0.25
C VAL A 111 15.86 -14.99 -0.18
N ALA A 112 15.03 -14.08 0.34
CA ALA A 112 15.40 -12.69 0.51
C ALA A 112 16.47 -12.48 1.60
N GLU A 113 16.37 -13.18 2.73
CA GLU A 113 17.36 -13.14 3.81
C GLU A 113 18.72 -13.68 3.36
N ALA A 114 18.75 -14.74 2.55
CA ALA A 114 19.99 -15.24 1.95
C ALA A 114 20.66 -14.21 1.02
N CYS A 115 19.87 -13.36 0.35
CA CYS A 115 20.39 -12.31 -0.53
C CYS A 115 20.79 -11.02 0.22
N TYR A 116 20.02 -10.64 1.24
CA TYR A 116 20.13 -9.33 1.91
C TYR A 116 20.68 -9.39 3.33
N GLY A 117 20.96 -10.58 3.85
CA GLY A 117 21.39 -10.78 5.22
C GLY A 117 20.37 -10.20 6.20
N ARG A 118 20.85 -9.35 7.11
CA ARG A 118 20.04 -8.77 8.20
C ARG A 118 19.31 -7.47 7.84
N SER A 119 19.31 -7.04 6.57
CA SER A 119 18.63 -5.81 6.17
C SER A 119 17.10 -6.02 6.12
N SER A 120 16.43 -5.76 7.25
CA SER A 120 14.98 -5.95 7.38
C SER A 120 14.17 -5.16 6.33
N ALA A 121 14.63 -3.96 5.97
CA ALA A 121 14.01 -3.14 4.94
C ALA A 121 13.98 -3.83 3.57
N ARG A 122 15.11 -4.40 3.14
CA ARG A 122 15.20 -5.09 1.85
C ARG A 122 14.44 -6.40 1.84
N VAL A 123 14.51 -7.15 2.93
CA VAL A 123 13.75 -8.39 3.09
C VAL A 123 12.24 -8.09 3.01
N THR A 124 11.76 -7.05 3.69
CA THR A 124 10.35 -6.62 3.61
C THR A 124 9.94 -6.18 2.21
N LEU A 125 10.78 -5.40 1.51
CA LEU A 125 10.50 -5.03 0.12
C LEU A 125 10.56 -6.24 -0.83
N ALA A 126 11.40 -7.24 -0.59
CA ALA A 126 11.42 -8.46 -1.37
C ALA A 126 10.17 -9.31 -1.14
N ARG A 127 9.72 -9.44 0.11
CA ARG A 127 8.45 -10.09 0.46
C ARG A 127 7.26 -9.41 -0.22
N ASN A 128 7.22 -8.08 -0.24
CA ASN A 128 6.18 -7.37 -0.97
C ASN A 128 6.27 -7.60 -2.49
N ALA A 129 7.48 -7.69 -3.06
CA ALA A 129 7.63 -8.02 -4.48
C ALA A 129 7.05 -9.40 -4.80
N TYR A 130 7.34 -10.41 -3.96
CA TYR A 130 6.72 -11.74 -4.05
C TYR A 130 5.18 -11.64 -4.02
N ILE A 131 4.61 -10.86 -3.10
CA ILE A 131 3.15 -10.66 -3.02
C ILE A 131 2.60 -10.12 -4.34
N LEU A 132 3.22 -9.09 -4.91
CA LEU A 132 2.80 -8.51 -6.20
C LEU A 132 2.91 -9.52 -7.36
N MET A 133 3.96 -10.35 -7.37
CA MET A 133 4.10 -11.45 -8.32
C MET A 133 2.98 -12.48 -8.16
N SER A 134 2.58 -12.80 -6.94
CA SER A 134 1.48 -13.74 -6.67
C SER A 134 0.12 -13.17 -7.08
N TYR A 135 -0.11 -11.87 -6.91
CA TYR A 135 -1.30 -11.21 -7.47
C TYR A 135 -1.35 -11.36 -9.00
N ASP A 136 -0.23 -11.11 -9.70
CA ASP A 136 -0.18 -11.30 -11.15
C ASP A 136 -0.42 -12.77 -11.55
N ALA A 137 0.17 -13.72 -10.82
CA ALA A 137 -0.07 -15.14 -11.02
C ALA A 137 -1.55 -15.50 -10.87
N LEU A 138 -2.21 -14.99 -9.82
CA LEU A 138 -3.64 -15.16 -9.61
C LEU A 138 -4.48 -14.58 -10.75
N VAL A 139 -4.15 -13.38 -11.25
CA VAL A 139 -4.86 -12.80 -12.40
C VAL A 139 -4.74 -13.66 -13.65
N ARG A 140 -3.58 -14.28 -13.89
CA ARG A 140 -3.40 -15.18 -15.04
C ARG A 140 -4.10 -16.53 -14.85
N HIS A 141 -4.12 -17.03 -13.62
CA HIS A 141 -4.70 -18.33 -13.29
C HIS A 141 -6.23 -18.29 -13.26
N ASP A 142 -6.79 -17.22 -12.70
CA ASP A 142 -8.22 -16.97 -12.59
C ASP A 142 -8.61 -15.53 -13.01
N PRO A 143 -8.61 -15.25 -14.32
CA PRO A 143 -8.86 -13.89 -14.84
C PRO A 143 -10.29 -13.39 -14.60
N ASP A 144 -11.22 -14.30 -14.25
CA ASP A 144 -12.63 -13.99 -14.01
C ASP A 144 -12.89 -13.51 -12.57
N PHE A 145 -11.95 -13.77 -11.66
CA PHE A 145 -11.99 -13.29 -10.29
C PHE A 145 -11.33 -11.90 -10.20
N PHE A 146 -12.15 -10.86 -10.40
CA PHE A 146 -11.66 -9.48 -10.61
C PHE A 146 -10.87 -8.88 -9.45
N TRP A 147 -10.98 -9.42 -8.23
CA TRP A 147 -10.28 -8.88 -7.06
C TRP A 147 -8.78 -8.71 -7.29
N ALA A 148 -8.10 -9.72 -7.85
CA ALA A 148 -6.64 -9.68 -8.00
C ALA A 148 -6.19 -8.58 -8.99
N ARG A 149 -7.03 -8.22 -9.97
CA ARG A 149 -6.73 -7.26 -11.04
C ARG A 149 -6.61 -5.83 -10.53
N LEU A 150 -7.45 -5.43 -9.56
CA LEU A 150 -7.23 -4.17 -8.82
C LEU A 150 -6.28 -4.35 -7.65
N GLY A 151 -6.41 -5.46 -6.93
CA GLY A 151 -5.71 -5.70 -5.67
C GLY A 151 -4.20 -5.55 -5.81
N ILE A 152 -3.63 -5.88 -6.98
CA ILE A 152 -2.21 -5.67 -7.26
C ILE A 152 -1.76 -4.20 -7.16
N PHE A 153 -2.59 -3.23 -7.58
CA PHE A 153 -2.24 -1.81 -7.53
C PHE A 153 -2.40 -1.23 -6.11
N ALA A 154 -3.45 -1.64 -5.39
CA ALA A 154 -3.59 -1.33 -3.98
C ALA A 154 -2.43 -1.93 -3.16
N ALA A 155 -1.99 -3.15 -3.50
CA ALA A 155 -0.83 -3.77 -2.90
C ALA A 155 0.49 -3.04 -3.23
N ASN A 156 0.58 -2.44 -4.42
CA ASN A 156 1.72 -1.61 -4.81
C ASN A 156 1.74 -0.25 -4.09
N GLU A 157 0.58 0.30 -3.72
CA GLU A 157 0.54 1.47 -2.84
C GLU A 157 1.19 1.16 -1.49
N VAL A 158 0.91 0.00 -0.89
CA VAL A 158 1.61 -0.41 0.34
C VAL A 158 3.11 -0.48 0.12
N ARG A 159 3.58 -1.03 -1.01
CA ARG A 159 5.01 -1.04 -1.36
C ARG A 159 5.63 0.36 -1.34
N SER A 160 4.94 1.30 -1.96
CA SER A 160 5.39 2.69 -2.04
C SER A 160 5.50 3.33 -0.64
N ASN A 161 4.58 2.95 0.25
CA ASN A 161 4.54 3.42 1.62
C ASN A 161 5.62 2.76 2.48
N LEU A 162 5.91 1.47 2.25
CA LEU A 162 7.06 0.78 2.84
C LEU A 162 8.38 1.44 2.42
N ALA A 163 8.54 1.79 1.13
CA ALA A 163 9.74 2.48 0.65
C ALA A 163 9.91 3.88 1.27
N LEU A 164 8.80 4.62 1.43
CA LEU A 164 8.78 5.92 2.11
C LEU A 164 9.11 5.77 3.60
N ALA A 165 8.51 4.79 4.27
CA ALA A 165 8.76 4.46 5.66
C ALA A 165 10.24 4.10 5.91
N PHE A 166 10.83 3.22 5.10
CA PHE A 166 12.25 2.89 5.22
C PHE A 166 13.17 4.07 4.90
N SER A 167 12.79 4.94 3.96
CA SER A 167 13.54 6.18 3.71
C SER A 167 13.48 7.13 4.90
N LEU A 168 12.31 7.31 5.51
CA LEU A 168 12.16 8.06 6.75
C LEU A 168 13.03 7.47 7.86
N LYS A 169 12.92 6.15 8.10
CA LYS A 169 13.72 5.48 9.12
C LYS A 169 15.22 5.68 8.91
N GLY A 170 15.71 5.49 7.69
CA GLY A 170 17.14 5.68 7.37
C GLY A 170 17.63 7.10 7.65
N VAL A 171 16.81 8.12 7.37
CA VAL A 171 17.13 9.51 7.69
C VAL A 171 17.14 9.74 9.21
N LEU A 172 16.15 9.20 9.93
CA LEU A 172 16.08 9.31 11.40
C LEU A 172 17.30 8.65 12.06
N ASP A 173 17.63 7.43 11.68
CA ASP A 173 18.80 6.70 12.19
C ASP A 173 20.10 7.47 11.92
N GLY A 174 20.24 8.03 10.70
CA GLY A 174 21.40 8.84 10.33
C GLY A 174 21.54 10.11 11.16
N LEU A 175 20.44 10.79 11.47
CA LEU A 175 20.44 11.97 12.35
C LEU A 175 20.85 11.60 13.78
N ILE A 176 20.30 10.50 14.32
CA ILE A 176 20.61 10.01 15.67
C ILE A 176 22.09 9.58 15.77
N ALA A 177 22.62 8.93 14.73
CA ALA A 177 24.02 8.52 14.69
C ALA A 177 24.99 9.70 14.61
N ALA A 178 24.62 10.76 13.87
CA ALA A 178 25.44 11.97 13.73
C ALA A 178 25.43 12.85 14.99
N ASP A 179 24.31 12.87 15.72
CA ASP A 179 24.16 13.59 16.98
C ASP A 179 23.27 12.78 17.94
N PRO A 180 23.85 12.08 18.94
CA PRO A 180 23.08 11.33 19.93
C PRO A 180 22.07 12.19 20.71
N GLY A 181 22.29 13.51 20.80
CA GLY A 181 21.34 14.46 21.38
C GLY A 181 20.06 14.62 20.55
N ALA A 182 20.13 14.38 19.25
CA ALA A 182 18.99 14.43 18.33
C ALA A 182 17.94 13.35 18.65
N ALA A 183 18.30 12.26 19.33
CA ALA A 183 17.37 11.21 19.73
C ALA A 183 16.17 11.73 20.53
N ARG A 184 16.34 12.84 21.27
CA ARG A 184 15.30 13.47 22.10
C ARG A 184 14.51 14.56 21.37
N VAL A 185 14.81 14.84 20.11
CA VAL A 185 14.08 15.83 19.31
C VAL A 185 12.72 15.25 18.93
N ASN A 186 11.68 16.07 19.03
CA ASN A 186 10.30 15.67 18.81
C ASN A 186 9.83 15.96 17.38
N ILE A 187 9.22 14.96 16.74
CA ILE A 187 8.44 15.06 15.50
C ILE A 187 7.09 14.38 15.72
N ALA A 188 6.01 14.92 15.14
CA ALA A 188 4.67 14.33 15.26
C ALA A 188 4.24 13.99 16.72
N GLY A 189 4.74 14.72 17.72
CA GLY A 189 4.44 14.45 19.13
C GLY A 189 5.25 13.32 19.79
N MET A 190 6.27 12.77 19.12
CA MET A 190 7.14 11.71 19.65
C MET A 190 8.62 12.00 19.37
N SER A 191 9.53 11.38 20.13
CA SER A 191 10.98 11.52 19.91
C SER A 191 11.42 10.89 18.59
N LEU A 192 12.54 11.33 17.99
CA LEU A 192 13.09 10.73 16.77
C LEU A 192 13.36 9.23 16.94
N ALA A 193 13.88 8.82 18.10
CA ALA A 193 14.14 7.41 18.39
C ALA A 193 12.84 6.60 18.42
N SER A 194 11.80 7.13 19.09
CA SER A 194 10.47 6.52 19.11
C SER A 194 9.85 6.44 17.72
N ALA A 195 10.02 7.48 16.88
CA ALA A 195 9.53 7.48 15.51
C ALA A 195 10.25 6.43 14.65
N ALA A 196 11.58 6.29 14.78
CA ALA A 196 12.35 5.29 14.04
C ALA A 196 11.96 3.85 14.43
N GLN A 197 11.74 3.59 15.73
CA GLN A 197 11.24 2.31 16.23
C GLN A 197 9.83 2.02 15.71
N LEU A 198 8.92 2.99 15.86
CA LEU A 198 7.53 2.90 15.40
C LEU A 198 7.46 2.55 13.92
N VAL A 199 8.26 3.20 13.08
CA VAL A 199 8.31 2.91 11.63
C VAL A 199 8.74 1.47 11.37
N GLY A 200 9.73 0.95 12.11
CA GLY A 200 10.15 -0.46 12.00
C GLY A 200 9.02 -1.43 12.34
N GLU A 201 8.35 -1.22 13.47
CA GLU A 201 7.22 -2.05 13.92
C GLU A 201 6.05 -1.99 12.93
N ALA A 202 5.64 -0.78 12.52
CA ALA A 202 4.55 -0.57 11.59
C ALA A 202 4.81 -1.22 10.21
N THR A 203 6.04 -1.17 9.70
CA THR A 203 6.38 -1.82 8.42
C THR A 203 6.26 -3.35 8.48
N THR A 204 6.52 -3.95 9.64
CA THR A 204 6.34 -5.39 9.88
C THR A 204 4.86 -5.76 9.89
N ASP A 205 4.05 -4.98 10.59
CA ASP A 205 2.59 -5.15 10.63
C ASP A 205 1.95 -5.00 9.24
N LEU A 206 2.40 -4.00 8.45
CA LEU A 206 1.90 -3.77 7.09
C LEU A 206 2.18 -4.94 6.15
N ILE A 207 3.40 -5.50 6.17
CA ILE A 207 3.75 -6.61 5.29
C ILE A 207 3.06 -7.91 5.72
N GLU A 208 2.85 -8.11 7.02
CA GLU A 208 2.05 -9.23 7.54
C GLU A 208 0.59 -9.11 7.10
N GLY A 209 -0.01 -7.91 7.21
CA GLY A 209 -1.35 -7.64 6.72
C GLY A 209 -1.51 -8.00 5.24
N GLN A 210 -0.58 -7.59 4.38
CA GLN A 210 -0.61 -7.98 2.96
C GLN A 210 -0.45 -9.48 2.73
N SER A 211 0.39 -10.13 3.54
CA SER A 211 0.61 -11.57 3.47
C SER A 211 -0.70 -12.31 3.76
N ASN A 212 -1.41 -11.89 4.80
CA ASN A 212 -2.69 -12.47 5.20
C ASN A 212 -3.79 -12.22 4.15
N VAL A 213 -3.81 -11.03 3.55
CA VAL A 213 -4.73 -10.69 2.45
C VAL A 213 -4.51 -11.60 1.25
N LEU A 214 -3.26 -11.76 0.80
CA LEU A 214 -2.92 -12.64 -0.31
C LEU A 214 -3.31 -14.09 0.00
N ALA A 215 -2.94 -14.61 1.18
CA ALA A 215 -3.24 -15.98 1.55
C ALA A 215 -4.75 -16.24 1.58
N ASN A 216 -5.53 -15.36 2.21
CA ASN A 216 -6.96 -15.56 2.38
C ASN A 216 -7.75 -15.31 1.10
N ILE A 217 -7.69 -14.12 0.51
CA ILE A 217 -8.47 -13.81 -0.70
C ILE A 217 -7.89 -14.56 -1.91
N GLY A 218 -6.57 -14.76 -1.98
CA GLY A 218 -5.97 -15.61 -3.00
C GLY A 218 -6.53 -17.03 -2.95
N SER A 219 -6.75 -17.59 -1.75
CA SER A 219 -7.43 -18.88 -1.60
C SER A 219 -8.88 -18.83 -2.08
N LEU A 220 -9.60 -17.71 -1.89
CA LEU A 220 -10.95 -17.55 -2.45
C LEU A 220 -10.92 -17.57 -4.00
N ALA A 221 -9.96 -16.89 -4.63
CA ALA A 221 -9.78 -16.98 -6.07
C ALA A 221 -9.47 -18.42 -6.52
N LEU A 222 -8.61 -19.14 -5.81
CA LEU A 222 -8.28 -20.52 -6.17
C LEU A 222 -9.46 -21.50 -5.98
N LEU A 223 -10.30 -21.26 -4.96
CA LEU A 223 -11.56 -22.00 -4.78
C LEU A 223 -12.52 -21.74 -5.94
N HIS A 224 -12.69 -20.48 -6.35
CA HIS A 224 -13.48 -20.13 -7.54
C HIS A 224 -12.96 -20.88 -8.76
N LYS A 225 -11.66 -20.80 -9.03
CA LYS A 225 -11.03 -21.48 -10.17
C LYS A 225 -11.23 -22.99 -10.15
N ARG A 226 -11.16 -23.61 -8.97
CA ARG A 226 -11.17 -25.07 -8.80
C ARG A 226 -12.59 -25.65 -8.80
N TYR A 227 -13.54 -24.96 -8.16
CA TYR A 227 -14.86 -25.50 -7.84
C TYR A 227 -16.02 -24.70 -8.45
N GLY A 228 -15.75 -23.49 -8.95
CA GLY A 228 -16.76 -22.55 -9.42
C GLY A 228 -17.49 -21.83 -8.28
N ALA A 229 -18.03 -20.65 -8.57
CA ALA A 229 -18.69 -19.81 -7.57
C ALA A 229 -19.94 -20.47 -6.96
N LYS A 230 -20.68 -21.26 -7.75
CA LYS A 230 -21.90 -21.97 -7.33
C LYS A 230 -21.66 -22.93 -6.15
N ALA A 231 -20.49 -23.57 -6.09
CA ALA A 231 -20.16 -24.52 -5.03
C ALA A 231 -19.87 -23.83 -3.68
N MET A 232 -19.69 -22.50 -3.66
CA MET A 232 -19.20 -21.78 -2.49
C MET A 232 -20.30 -21.39 -1.48
N GLY A 233 -21.57 -21.37 -1.89
CA GLY A 233 -22.68 -20.95 -1.03
C GLY A 233 -22.88 -21.82 0.21
N SER A 234 -22.33 -23.04 0.22
CA SER A 234 -22.42 -24.01 1.32
C SER A 234 -21.09 -24.26 2.05
N VAL A 235 -20.01 -23.56 1.67
CA VAL A 235 -18.69 -23.77 2.27
C VAL A 235 -18.66 -23.14 3.68
N PRO A 236 -18.38 -23.93 4.74
CA PRO A 236 -18.35 -23.40 6.10
C PRO A 236 -17.16 -22.46 6.30
N GLY A 237 -17.34 -21.45 7.16
CA GLY A 237 -16.27 -20.52 7.54
C GLY A 237 -16.03 -19.35 6.58
N LEU A 238 -16.81 -19.22 5.50
CA LEU A 238 -16.83 -17.99 4.69
C LEU A 238 -17.55 -16.87 5.44
N SER A 239 -17.06 -15.63 5.31
CA SER A 239 -17.78 -14.47 5.85
C SER A 239 -19.04 -14.17 5.03
N PRO A 240 -20.00 -13.40 5.58
CA PRO A 240 -21.19 -12.97 4.83
C PRO A 240 -20.86 -12.27 3.50
N GLU A 241 -19.83 -11.44 3.47
CA GLU A 241 -19.32 -10.73 2.31
C GLU A 241 -18.69 -11.69 1.30
N ALA A 242 -17.92 -12.68 1.74
CA ALA A 242 -17.35 -13.68 0.83
C ALA A 242 -18.45 -14.54 0.18
N ILE A 243 -19.47 -14.96 0.96
CA ILE A 243 -20.65 -15.69 0.44
C ILE A 243 -21.38 -14.83 -0.61
N LYS A 244 -21.64 -13.56 -0.29
CA LYS A 244 -22.28 -12.63 -1.23
C LYS A 244 -21.41 -12.36 -2.46
N GLY A 245 -20.09 -12.28 -2.28
CA GLY A 245 -19.12 -12.15 -3.36
C GLY A 245 -19.20 -13.31 -4.35
N TYR A 246 -19.27 -14.55 -3.85
CA TYR A 246 -19.46 -15.71 -4.72
C TYR A 246 -20.84 -15.76 -5.37
N ALA A 247 -21.91 -15.35 -4.69
CA ALA A 247 -23.22 -15.27 -5.34
C ALA A 247 -23.21 -14.29 -6.53
N LEU A 248 -22.52 -13.16 -6.40
CA LEU A 248 -22.32 -12.20 -7.49
C LEU A 248 -21.36 -12.71 -8.56
N GLN A 249 -20.31 -13.44 -8.18
CA GLN A 249 -19.38 -14.07 -9.12
C GLN A 249 -20.12 -15.12 -9.96
N GLN A 250 -21.02 -15.91 -9.36
CA GLN A 250 -21.85 -16.85 -10.11
C GLN A 250 -22.72 -16.12 -11.15
N ALA A 251 -23.34 -15.00 -10.79
CA ALA A 251 -24.10 -14.18 -11.75
C ALA A 251 -23.20 -13.62 -12.86
N ALA A 252 -21.95 -13.29 -12.56
CA ALA A 252 -20.96 -12.89 -13.55
C ALA A 252 -20.63 -14.05 -14.51
N ASP A 253 -20.35 -15.24 -13.97
CA ASP A 253 -20.04 -16.43 -14.75
C ASP A 253 -21.19 -16.80 -15.70
N GLU A 254 -22.44 -16.73 -15.21
CA GLU A 254 -23.66 -16.96 -16.00
C GLU A 254 -23.85 -15.90 -17.11
N ALA A 255 -23.63 -14.62 -16.79
CA ALA A 255 -23.68 -13.54 -17.78
C ALA A 255 -22.62 -13.72 -18.86
N ARG A 256 -21.41 -14.16 -18.48
CA ARG A 256 -20.31 -14.45 -19.41
C ARG A 256 -20.62 -15.64 -20.31
N ALA A 257 -21.18 -16.71 -19.76
CA ALA A 257 -21.59 -17.88 -20.53
C ALA A 257 -22.65 -17.52 -21.59
N THR A 258 -23.54 -16.57 -21.28
CA THR A 258 -24.64 -16.14 -22.16
C THR A 258 -24.20 -15.14 -23.23
N SER A 259 -23.33 -14.19 -22.86
CA SER A 259 -23.09 -12.98 -23.68
C SER A 259 -21.62 -12.59 -23.84
N GLY A 260 -20.69 -13.43 -23.36
CA GLY A 260 -19.27 -13.10 -23.29
C GLY A 260 -18.97 -12.01 -22.25
N GLN A 261 -17.82 -11.36 -22.37
CA GLN A 261 -17.36 -10.34 -21.41
C GLN A 261 -18.01 -8.97 -21.67
N GLY A 262 -19.35 -8.93 -21.76
CA GLY A 262 -20.14 -7.72 -21.95
C GLY A 262 -20.33 -6.91 -20.66
N SER A 263 -21.09 -5.82 -20.75
CA SER A 263 -21.33 -4.90 -19.62
C SER A 263 -21.92 -5.60 -18.38
N ALA A 264 -22.82 -6.56 -18.57
CA ALA A 264 -23.43 -7.32 -17.47
C ALA A 264 -22.39 -8.16 -16.72
N TYR A 265 -21.49 -8.85 -17.42
CA TYR A 265 -20.39 -9.60 -16.80
C TYR A 265 -19.49 -8.66 -15.99
N HIS A 266 -19.03 -7.55 -16.56
CA HIS A 266 -18.18 -6.59 -15.87
C HIS A 266 -18.87 -5.99 -14.64
N GLN A 267 -20.15 -5.64 -14.75
CA GLN A 267 -20.93 -5.15 -13.62
C GLN A 267 -20.96 -6.16 -12.47
N TRP A 268 -21.30 -7.42 -12.74
CA TRP A 268 -21.38 -8.45 -11.70
C TRP A 268 -20.02 -8.81 -11.12
N ALA A 269 -18.99 -9.00 -11.96
CA ALA A 269 -17.63 -9.32 -11.54
C ALA A 269 -17.04 -8.19 -10.68
N THR A 270 -17.29 -6.93 -11.03
CA THR A 270 -16.87 -5.77 -10.23
C THR A 270 -17.61 -5.72 -8.89
N GLN A 271 -18.92 -6.00 -8.84
CA GLN A 271 -19.66 -6.08 -7.57
C GLN A 271 -19.17 -7.25 -6.69
N ALA A 272 -18.82 -8.39 -7.29
CA ALA A 272 -18.21 -9.51 -6.58
C ALA A 272 -16.87 -9.11 -5.97
N ALA A 273 -15.98 -8.48 -6.75
CA ALA A 273 -14.70 -7.97 -6.29
C ALA A 273 -14.84 -6.96 -5.15
N ILE A 274 -15.87 -6.10 -5.19
CA ILE A 274 -16.19 -5.16 -4.10
C ILE A 274 -16.56 -5.93 -2.81
N GLN A 275 -17.33 -7.02 -2.89
CA GLN A 275 -17.65 -7.82 -1.71
C GLN A 275 -16.41 -8.53 -1.14
N PHE A 276 -15.54 -9.09 -2.00
CA PHE A 276 -14.26 -9.64 -1.54
C PHE A 276 -13.35 -8.55 -0.94
N GLY A 277 -13.36 -7.34 -1.50
CA GLY A 277 -12.71 -6.17 -0.90
C GLY A 277 -13.30 -5.80 0.46
N MET A 278 -14.62 -5.88 0.64
CA MET A 278 -15.26 -5.67 1.95
C MET A 278 -14.84 -6.74 2.96
N HIS A 279 -14.74 -8.01 2.55
CA HIS A 279 -14.18 -9.08 3.38
C HIS A 279 -12.75 -8.74 3.81
N GLU A 280 -11.90 -8.37 2.85
CA GLU A 280 -10.51 -7.98 3.08
C GLU A 280 -10.40 -6.85 4.12
N GLN A 281 -11.15 -5.76 3.92
CA GLN A 281 -11.06 -4.58 4.79
C GLN A 281 -11.57 -4.84 6.21
N THR A 282 -12.59 -5.68 6.36
CA THR A 282 -13.28 -5.94 7.64
C THR A 282 -12.60 -7.03 8.46
N TYR A 283 -12.24 -8.15 7.85
CA TYR A 283 -11.80 -9.34 8.61
C TYR A 283 -10.28 -9.52 8.63
N LEU A 284 -9.57 -9.01 7.61
CA LEU A 284 -8.14 -9.22 7.46
C LEU A 284 -7.33 -7.98 7.84
N LEU A 285 -7.75 -6.81 7.34
CA LEU A 285 -6.99 -5.57 7.53
C LEU A 285 -7.40 -4.82 8.80
N GLN A 286 -8.65 -4.90 9.26
CA GLN A 286 -9.07 -4.22 10.48
C GLN A 286 -8.23 -4.61 11.71
N PRO A 287 -7.92 -5.91 11.96
CA PRO A 287 -7.03 -6.29 13.06
C PRO A 287 -5.64 -5.64 12.99
N MET A 288 -5.09 -5.48 11.78
CA MET A 288 -3.83 -4.76 11.57
C MET A 288 -3.98 -3.26 11.88
N TRP A 289 -5.04 -2.62 11.38
CA TRP A 289 -5.33 -1.21 11.66
C TRP A 289 -5.63 -0.92 13.12
N ASP A 290 -6.04 -1.93 13.88
CA ASP A 290 -6.29 -1.79 15.31
C ASP A 290 -5.03 -1.81 16.17
N LYS A 291 -3.89 -2.27 15.63
CA LYS A 291 -2.60 -2.29 16.32
C LYS A 291 -2.14 -0.85 16.65
N PRO A 292 -1.61 -0.60 17.86
CA PRO A 292 -1.14 0.72 18.27
C PRO A 292 -0.10 1.35 17.33
N ALA A 293 0.84 0.54 16.82
CA ALA A 293 1.89 1.01 15.92
C ALA A 293 1.32 1.57 14.60
N ILE A 294 0.32 0.90 14.01
CA ILE A 294 -0.33 1.37 12.79
C ILE A 294 -1.12 2.67 13.03
N LYS A 295 -1.81 2.78 14.16
CA LYS A 295 -2.52 4.01 14.55
C LYS A 295 -1.56 5.19 14.74
N ALA A 296 -0.43 4.98 15.42
CA ALA A 296 0.58 6.02 15.61
C ALA A 296 1.30 6.38 14.29
N MET A 297 1.48 5.42 13.38
CA MET A 297 2.03 5.68 12.04
C MET A 297 1.16 6.67 11.24
N ALA A 298 -0.16 6.71 11.46
CA ALA A 298 -1.03 7.69 10.81
C ALA A 298 -0.72 9.14 11.25
N GLN A 299 -0.31 9.36 12.50
CA GLN A 299 0.12 10.68 12.98
C GLN A 299 1.42 11.13 12.31
N LEU A 300 2.39 10.21 12.19
CA LEU A 300 3.65 10.45 11.50
C LEU A 300 3.44 10.70 9.99
N ASN A 301 2.49 9.99 9.39
CA ASN A 301 2.06 10.22 8.01
C ASN A 301 1.50 11.64 7.82
N ASN A 302 0.59 12.09 8.70
CA ASN A 302 0.03 13.43 8.65
C ASN A 302 1.11 14.51 8.81
N TRP A 303 2.05 14.30 9.73
CA TRP A 303 3.20 15.19 9.88
C TRP A 303 4.05 15.26 8.61
N THR A 304 4.32 14.11 7.97
CA THR A 304 5.11 14.05 6.74
C THR A 304 4.39 14.74 5.57
N LEU A 305 3.08 14.54 5.42
CA LEU A 305 2.26 15.20 4.41
C LEU A 305 2.30 16.72 4.56
N SER A 306 2.05 17.23 5.77
CA SER A 306 2.03 18.68 6.05
C SER A 306 3.38 19.34 5.77
N ASN A 307 4.49 18.65 6.05
CA ASN A 307 5.84 19.20 5.88
C ASN A 307 6.43 18.97 4.47
N SER A 308 5.79 18.16 3.63
CA SER A 308 6.27 17.84 2.28
C SER A 308 5.44 18.48 1.16
N LEU A 309 4.60 19.47 1.49
CA LEU A 309 3.59 20.01 0.56
C LEU A 309 2.78 18.88 -0.08
N GLU A 310 2.42 17.89 0.74
CA GLU A 310 1.60 16.76 0.32
C GLU A 310 2.25 15.80 -0.68
N THR A 311 3.55 15.96 -0.96
CA THR A 311 4.28 15.13 -1.94
C THR A 311 4.80 13.81 -1.36
N LEU A 312 4.89 13.69 -0.03
CA LEU A 312 5.38 12.50 0.66
C LEU A 312 4.35 12.07 1.72
N GLY A 313 3.65 10.95 1.46
CA GLY A 313 2.75 10.31 2.43
C GLY A 313 1.61 9.51 1.79
N MET A 314 0.79 8.90 2.65
CA MET A 314 -0.35 8.04 2.34
C MET A 314 -1.64 8.84 2.29
N ARG A 315 -2.42 8.71 1.20
CA ARG A 315 -3.69 9.44 0.98
C ARG A 315 -4.90 8.56 0.68
N GLY A 316 -4.72 7.25 0.58
CA GLY A 316 -5.78 6.34 0.10
C GLY A 316 -5.99 6.38 -1.42
N ASP A 317 -5.25 7.23 -2.15
CA ASP A 317 -5.17 7.20 -3.61
C ASP A 317 -4.51 5.90 -4.09
N ILE A 318 -4.90 5.44 -5.28
CA ILE A 318 -4.33 4.25 -5.93
C ILE A 318 -3.59 4.67 -7.19
N PHE A 319 -2.27 4.52 -7.19
CA PHE A 319 -1.43 4.68 -8.36
C PHE A 319 -1.45 3.44 -9.26
N ILE A 320 -1.78 3.64 -10.53
CA ILE A 320 -1.72 2.61 -11.56
C ILE A 320 -0.39 2.71 -12.30
N GLY A 321 0.61 2.01 -11.77
CA GLY A 321 1.96 1.95 -12.32
C GLY A 321 2.90 1.15 -11.42
N ALA A 322 4.16 1.01 -11.83
CA ALA A 322 5.15 0.23 -11.06
C ALA A 322 5.82 1.03 -9.94
N ASN A 323 6.15 2.31 -10.17
CA ASN A 323 6.81 3.18 -9.18
C ASN A 323 6.33 4.62 -9.27
N LYS A 324 5.65 5.15 -8.25
CA LYS A 324 5.12 6.52 -8.25
C LYS A 324 6.17 7.62 -8.11
N PHE A 325 7.41 7.28 -7.77
CA PHE A 325 8.51 8.22 -7.53
C PHE A 325 9.52 8.33 -8.69
N GLN A 326 9.34 7.59 -9.79
CA GLN A 326 10.12 7.81 -11.00
C GLN A 326 9.47 8.87 -11.90
N PRO A 327 10.27 9.67 -12.64
CA PRO A 327 9.75 10.46 -13.75
C PRO A 327 9.24 9.50 -14.84
N TYR A 328 7.94 9.53 -15.13
CA TYR A 328 7.35 8.75 -16.23
C TYR A 328 7.20 9.62 -17.48
N LEU A 329 7.37 9.00 -18.65
CA LEU A 329 6.99 9.55 -19.95
C LEU A 329 5.50 9.33 -20.28
N ALA A 330 4.71 8.81 -19.33
CA ALA A 330 3.32 8.39 -19.50
C ALA A 330 2.41 9.10 -18.48
N PRO A 331 1.09 9.26 -18.76
CA PRO A 331 0.17 9.94 -17.84
C PRO A 331 0.10 9.21 -16.51
N TYR A 332 0.20 9.96 -15.41
CA TYR A 332 -0.06 9.45 -14.07
C TYR A 332 -1.54 9.05 -13.96
N LEU A 333 -1.81 7.75 -13.98
CA LEU A 333 -3.13 7.22 -13.68
C LEU A 333 -3.25 7.06 -12.17
N ILE A 334 -3.95 7.99 -11.54
CA ILE A 334 -4.22 7.98 -10.11
C ILE A 334 -5.73 7.93 -9.91
N ILE A 335 -6.21 6.88 -9.25
CA ILE A 335 -7.58 6.82 -8.77
C ILE A 335 -7.59 7.53 -7.42
N ARG A 336 -8.26 8.67 -7.35
CA ARG A 336 -8.35 9.45 -6.12
C ARG A 336 -9.27 8.79 -5.11
N ALA A 337 -8.93 8.86 -3.83
CA ALA A 337 -9.86 8.48 -2.77
C ALA A 337 -11.17 9.30 -2.90
N PRO A 338 -12.34 8.70 -2.62
CA PRO A 338 -13.59 9.43 -2.60
C PRO A 338 -13.55 10.61 -1.62
N VAL A 339 -14.27 11.69 -1.96
CA VAL A 339 -14.41 12.84 -1.06
C VAL A 339 -14.98 12.38 0.28
N GLY A 340 -14.29 12.72 1.38
CA GLY A 340 -14.67 12.34 2.74
C GLY A 340 -14.15 10.98 3.21
N ALA A 341 -13.62 10.13 2.32
CA ALA A 341 -12.98 8.86 2.70
C ALA A 341 -11.47 9.07 2.97
N THR A 342 -11.15 9.84 4.01
CA THR A 342 -9.78 10.28 4.29
C THR A 342 -9.11 9.53 5.45
N ASN A 343 -9.87 8.78 6.25
CA ASN A 343 -9.34 8.10 7.41
C ASN A 343 -9.05 6.62 7.11
N LEU A 344 -7.79 6.29 6.82
CA LEU A 344 -7.40 4.90 6.56
C LEU A 344 -7.57 3.95 7.75
N ALA A 345 -7.74 4.44 8.98
CA ALA A 345 -8.09 3.59 10.13
C ALA A 345 -9.58 3.22 10.17
N SER A 346 -10.45 3.97 9.47
CA SER A 346 -11.88 3.69 9.34
C SER A 346 -12.13 2.59 8.32
N VAL A 347 -12.72 1.46 8.75
CA VAL A 347 -13.12 0.38 7.84
C VAL A 347 -14.09 0.88 6.77
N THR A 348 -15.01 1.79 7.11
CA THR A 348 -15.98 2.38 6.19
C THR A 348 -15.29 3.16 5.07
N ASP A 349 -14.29 3.98 5.41
CA ASP A 349 -13.54 4.78 4.44
C ASP A 349 -12.72 3.87 3.53
N ARG A 350 -12.06 2.84 4.08
CA ARG A 350 -11.30 1.86 3.28
C ARG A 350 -12.20 1.08 2.33
N ILE A 351 -13.40 0.69 2.76
CA ILE A 351 -14.40 0.05 1.89
C ILE A 351 -14.82 1.01 0.76
N ALA A 352 -15.02 2.30 1.06
CA ALA A 352 -15.34 3.30 0.04
C ALA A 352 -14.21 3.48 -0.98
N ILE A 353 -12.96 3.53 -0.51
CA ILE A 353 -11.75 3.57 -1.36
C ILE A 353 -11.68 2.32 -2.25
N ALA A 354 -11.80 1.13 -1.67
CA ALA A 354 -11.75 -0.13 -2.42
C ALA A 354 -12.86 -0.18 -3.49
N ARG A 355 -14.09 0.19 -3.12
CA ARG A 355 -15.22 0.23 -4.06
C ARG A 355 -14.98 1.17 -5.23
N ASN A 356 -14.48 2.37 -4.95
CA ASN A 356 -14.14 3.34 -5.99
C ASN A 356 -13.01 2.82 -6.88
N GLY A 357 -11.97 2.24 -6.28
CA GLY A 357 -10.87 1.59 -6.98
C GLY A 357 -11.35 0.53 -7.97
N PHE A 358 -12.18 -0.42 -7.53
CA PHE A 358 -12.66 -1.52 -8.38
C PHE A 358 -13.48 -0.97 -9.55
N THR A 359 -14.39 -0.04 -9.25
CA THR A 359 -15.28 0.56 -10.25
C THR A 359 -14.50 1.34 -11.31
N VAL A 360 -13.59 2.21 -10.90
CA VAL A 360 -12.84 3.06 -11.82
C VAL A 360 -11.84 2.24 -12.64
N LEU A 361 -11.12 1.31 -12.02
CA LEU A 361 -10.14 0.50 -12.75
C LEU A 361 -10.80 -0.44 -13.75
N ASP A 362 -11.94 -1.05 -13.42
CA ASP A 362 -12.69 -1.86 -14.38
C ASP A 362 -13.15 -1.02 -15.58
N GLY A 363 -13.66 0.19 -15.33
CA GLY A 363 -13.98 1.15 -16.40
C GLY A 363 -12.78 1.52 -17.27
N TRP A 364 -11.59 1.69 -16.68
CA TRP A 364 -10.36 1.93 -17.44
C TRP A 364 -9.88 0.70 -18.20
N ASN A 365 -10.07 -0.52 -17.67
CA ASN A 365 -9.74 -1.77 -18.37
C ASN A 365 -10.60 -2.01 -19.60
N GLN A 366 -11.84 -1.53 -19.59
CA GLN A 366 -12.74 -1.56 -20.75
C GLN A 366 -12.44 -0.45 -21.77
N ASN A 367 -11.61 0.53 -21.42
CA ASN A 367 -11.20 1.62 -22.30
C ASN A 367 -9.96 1.24 -23.12
N ALA A 368 -10.09 1.22 -24.45
CA ALA A 368 -9.01 0.82 -25.36
C ALA A 368 -7.73 1.67 -25.27
N LEU A 369 -7.81 2.94 -24.81
CA LEU A 369 -6.65 3.81 -24.64
C LEU A 369 -5.90 3.54 -23.34
N LEU A 370 -6.59 3.08 -22.30
CA LEU A 370 -6.04 2.91 -20.94
C LEU A 370 -5.68 1.45 -20.63
N SER A 371 -6.39 0.50 -21.21
CA SER A 371 -6.24 -0.94 -20.92
C SER A 371 -4.82 -1.46 -21.16
N GLY A 372 -4.18 -1.06 -22.26
CA GLY A 372 -2.80 -1.43 -22.56
C GLY A 372 -1.79 -0.93 -21.52
N TRP A 373 -2.01 0.27 -20.97
CA TRP A 373 -1.18 0.83 -19.89
C TRP A 373 -1.34 0.04 -18.59
N ILE A 374 -2.58 -0.33 -18.26
CA ILE A 374 -2.88 -1.13 -17.06
C ILE A 374 -2.21 -2.50 -17.17
N GLN A 375 -2.34 -3.17 -18.32
CA GLN A 375 -1.71 -4.47 -18.57
C GLN A 375 -0.17 -4.38 -18.51
N GLN A 376 0.42 -3.34 -19.10
CA GLN A 376 1.86 -3.11 -19.01
C GLN A 376 2.31 -2.89 -17.57
N ALA A 377 1.58 -2.06 -16.81
CA ALA A 377 1.89 -1.80 -15.41
C ALA A 377 1.79 -3.08 -14.58
N GLN A 378 0.72 -3.85 -14.74
CA GLN A 378 0.53 -5.13 -14.06
C GLN A 378 1.66 -6.11 -14.39
N SER A 379 2.02 -6.28 -15.67
CA SER A 379 3.11 -7.16 -16.10
C SER A 379 4.45 -6.75 -15.48
N ARG A 380 4.72 -5.45 -15.35
CA ARG A 380 5.90 -4.95 -14.66
C ARG A 380 5.89 -5.29 -13.18
N LEU A 381 4.76 -5.12 -12.49
CA LEU A 381 4.62 -5.53 -11.09
C LEU A 381 4.84 -7.03 -10.93
N GLY A 382 4.20 -7.83 -11.79
CA GLY A 382 4.31 -9.29 -11.82
C GLY A 382 5.72 -9.82 -12.10
N GLN A 383 6.56 -9.05 -12.78
CA GLN A 383 7.96 -9.41 -13.07
C GLN A 383 8.97 -8.65 -12.17
N ALA A 384 8.49 -7.94 -11.14
CA ALA A 384 9.27 -7.02 -10.32
C ALA A 384 10.12 -5.98 -11.09
N LYS A 385 9.68 -5.57 -12.27
CA LYS A 385 10.38 -4.63 -13.14
C LYS A 385 10.06 -3.18 -12.80
N GLY A 386 11.09 -2.46 -12.36
CA GLY A 386 10.99 -1.04 -12.01
C GLY A 386 10.11 -0.78 -10.79
N LEU A 387 10.01 -1.76 -9.90
CA LEU A 387 9.51 -1.59 -8.55
C LEU A 387 10.39 -0.64 -7.73
N TYR A 388 9.88 -0.14 -6.61
CA TYR A 388 10.65 0.69 -5.66
C TYR A 388 11.92 -0.04 -5.18
N GLN A 389 13.06 0.61 -5.36
CA GLN A 389 14.39 0.14 -4.92
C GLN A 389 15.16 1.32 -4.27
N PRO A 390 14.70 1.80 -3.10
CA PRO A 390 15.26 2.98 -2.46
C PRO A 390 16.74 2.77 -2.07
N VAL A 391 17.54 3.83 -2.15
CA VAL A 391 18.97 3.84 -1.75
C VAL A 391 19.13 3.68 -0.25
N SER A 392 18.21 4.24 0.53
CA SER A 392 18.20 4.28 1.99
C SER A 392 17.92 2.94 2.67
N ALA A 393 17.36 1.96 1.95
CA ALA A 393 17.12 0.62 2.48
C ALA A 393 18.40 -0.23 2.50
N ARG A 394 19.57 0.32 2.80
CA ARG A 394 20.84 -0.42 2.88
C ARG A 394 20.96 -1.14 4.21
#